data_AF-I0WJE1-F1
#
_entry.id   AF-I0WJE1-F1
#
_cell.length_a   1.000
_cell.length_b   1.000
_cell.length_c   1.000
_cell.angle_alpha   90.00
_cell.angle_beta   90.00
_cell.angle_gamma   90.00
#
_symmetry.space_group_name_H-M   'P 1'
#
loop_
_entity.id
_entity.type
_entity.pdbx_description
1 polymer ?
#
loop_
_entity_poly.entity_id
_entity_poly.type
_entity_poly.pdbx_seq_one_letter_code
_entity_poly.pdbx_strand_id
1 'polypeptide(L)'
;MKKLLLLSIFITTVIGCKTATEKDYLPESTGKINSLAVVIDNDLWKGSVGDEIRKYFAGPVEGLPNEEPIFSIHQMPPSVFTDMTRSSRNVLLVQKDSVAGATVRDDMFAKPQKLGVIRGNTDDDLIKAIQEFAPKIIQQFKENEVAENQRRIRISTNKETALEEKLKVKLSMPSVYNIVKQENNFFWIERQIQNGTSNIILYEMPLNSIPEDSTRVETIVKMRDSIGERYIPGREEGMYMITEKGFAPSVYDAKISDRIAIESKGTWEVKDFLMAGPFLNYIVEDKPNNRLLVMEGFVFAPSVNKRDYMFELESILKGVEFTE
;
A
#
# COMPACT_ATOMS: atom_id res chain seq x y z
N MET A 1 -7.76 -4.14 -86.60
CA MET A 1 -8.00 -2.76 -87.09
C MET A 1 -9.27 -2.24 -86.44
N LYS A 2 -9.19 -1.07 -85.75
CA LYS A 2 -10.21 -0.01 -85.56
C LYS A 2 -11.70 -0.46 -85.54
N LYS A 3 -12.58 -0.17 -84.56
CA LYS A 3 -12.73 0.94 -83.61
C LYS A 3 -13.99 0.67 -82.74
N LEU A 4 -14.00 1.22 -81.51
CA LEU A 4 -15.11 1.78 -80.71
C LEU A 4 -16.44 1.00 -80.51
N LEU A 5 -16.83 0.81 -79.24
CA LEU A 5 -18.02 1.42 -78.58
C LEU A 5 -18.08 0.82 -77.14
N LEU A 6 -17.77 1.59 -76.09
CA LEU A 6 -18.64 2.49 -75.32
C LEU A 6 -19.24 1.79 -74.07
N LEU A 7 -18.85 2.33 -72.92
CA LEU A 7 -19.59 2.39 -71.66
C LEU A 7 -19.97 1.07 -70.96
N SER A 8 -19.19 0.68 -69.96
CA SER A 8 -19.66 -0.17 -68.87
C SER A 8 -19.04 0.32 -67.55
N ILE A 9 -19.83 1.16 -66.88
CA ILE A 9 -19.96 1.33 -65.43
C ILE A 9 -18.88 0.64 -64.58
N PHE A 10 -17.94 1.45 -64.07
CA PHE A 10 -17.11 1.12 -62.92
C PHE A 10 -17.94 1.35 -61.66
N ILE A 11 -18.73 0.34 -61.27
CA ILE A 11 -19.37 0.31 -59.95
C ILE A 11 -18.28 -0.10 -58.95
N THR A 12 -17.82 0.89 -58.19
CA THR A 12 -17.03 0.72 -56.98
C THR A 12 -17.89 0.07 -55.91
N THR A 13 -17.75 -1.23 -55.71
CA THR A 13 -18.18 -1.91 -54.48
C THR A 13 -17.02 -1.94 -53.49
N VAL A 14 -16.76 -0.81 -52.85
CA VAL A 14 -16.02 -0.81 -51.57
C VAL A 14 -17.06 -1.04 -50.47
N ILE A 15 -17.50 -2.28 -50.32
CA ILE A 15 -18.17 -2.70 -49.08
C ILE A 15 -17.05 -2.91 -48.08
N GLY A 16 -16.65 -1.80 -47.44
CA GLY A 16 -15.82 -1.82 -46.25
C GLY A 16 -16.55 -2.61 -45.18
N CYS A 17 -16.04 -3.80 -44.89
CA CYS A 17 -16.41 -4.58 -43.74
C CYS A 17 -16.09 -3.73 -42.49
N LYS A 18 -17.09 -3.20 -41.80
CA LYS A 18 -16.93 -2.63 -40.46
C LYS A 18 -16.60 -3.78 -39.51
N THR A 19 -15.33 -4.09 -39.43
CA THR A 19 -14.77 -5.04 -38.47
C THR A 19 -14.75 -4.42 -37.09
N ALA A 20 -15.27 -5.18 -36.12
CA ALA A 20 -14.98 -5.16 -34.69
C ALA A 20 -15.27 -3.85 -33.94
N THR A 21 -16.16 -3.98 -32.96
CA THR A 21 -16.27 -3.09 -31.80
C THR A 21 -14.88 -2.79 -31.23
N GLU A 22 -14.40 -1.56 -31.37
CA GLU A 22 -13.26 -1.02 -30.61
C GLU A 22 -13.60 -1.21 -29.12
N LYS A 23 -12.97 -2.20 -28.48
CA LYS A 23 -12.83 -2.14 -27.03
C LYS A 23 -11.91 -0.96 -26.77
N ASP A 24 -12.41 0.08 -26.11
CA ASP A 24 -11.59 1.21 -25.65
C ASP A 24 -10.35 0.67 -24.93
N TYR A 25 -9.21 0.69 -25.62
CA TYR A 25 -7.94 0.25 -25.08
C TYR A 25 -7.43 1.37 -24.18
N LEU A 26 -7.51 1.15 -22.86
CA LEU A 26 -6.89 2.05 -21.91
C LEU A 26 -5.42 1.67 -21.71
N PRO A 27 -4.49 2.64 -21.74
CA PRO A 27 -3.08 2.39 -21.49
C PRO A 27 -2.82 1.90 -20.06
N GLU A 28 -1.68 1.27 -19.85
CA GLU A 28 -1.21 0.98 -18.50
C GLU A 28 -0.94 2.26 -17.71
N SER A 29 -1.30 2.23 -16.44
CA SER A 29 -1.01 3.30 -15.50
C SER A 29 0.48 3.37 -15.16
N THR A 30 0.96 4.56 -14.80
CA THR A 30 2.37 4.84 -14.51
C THR A 30 2.56 5.50 -13.14
N GLY A 31 3.82 5.62 -12.71
CA GLY A 31 4.21 6.30 -11.48
C GLY A 31 4.88 5.38 -10.45
N LYS A 32 5.64 5.99 -9.53
CA LYS A 32 6.22 5.31 -8.36
C LYS A 32 5.11 4.86 -7.41
N ILE A 33 5.39 3.87 -6.57
CA ILE A 33 4.44 3.49 -5.51
C ILE A 33 4.18 4.70 -4.59
N ASN A 34 2.96 4.84 -4.10
CA ASN A 34 2.51 5.97 -3.28
C ASN A 34 2.67 7.35 -3.96
N SER A 35 2.57 7.41 -5.29
CA SER A 35 2.48 8.70 -6.00
C SER A 35 1.03 9.13 -6.19
N LEU A 36 0.78 10.44 -6.11
CA LEU A 36 -0.55 11.03 -6.30
C LEU A 36 -0.46 12.24 -7.22
N ALA A 37 -1.17 12.20 -8.35
CA ALA A 37 -1.36 13.37 -9.18
C ALA A 37 -2.54 14.20 -8.65
N VAL A 38 -2.31 15.46 -8.29
CA VAL A 38 -3.37 16.38 -7.87
C VAL A 38 -3.66 17.35 -9.01
N VAL A 39 -4.83 17.25 -9.61
CA VAL A 39 -5.29 18.12 -10.70
C VAL A 39 -6.18 19.20 -10.11
N ILE A 40 -5.68 20.43 -10.08
CA ILE A 40 -6.32 21.56 -9.40
C ILE A 40 -5.79 22.88 -9.96
N ASP A 41 -6.66 23.89 -10.04
CA ASP A 41 -6.26 25.25 -10.42
C ASP A 41 -5.17 25.82 -9.51
N ASN A 42 -4.22 26.55 -10.08
CA ASN A 42 -3.04 27.02 -9.37
C ASN A 42 -3.37 27.95 -8.20
N ASP A 43 -4.44 28.74 -8.32
CA ASP A 43 -4.86 29.66 -7.26
C ASP A 43 -5.46 28.89 -6.08
N LEU A 44 -6.27 27.85 -6.34
CA LEU A 44 -6.81 26.97 -5.30
C LEU A 44 -5.69 26.18 -4.60
N TRP A 45 -4.69 25.72 -5.35
CA TRP A 45 -3.54 24.99 -4.81
C TRP A 45 -2.68 25.82 -3.85
N LYS A 46 -2.49 27.11 -4.15
CA LYS A 46 -1.75 28.06 -3.32
C LYS A 46 -2.56 28.56 -2.12
N GLY A 47 -3.89 28.42 -2.17
CA GLY A 47 -4.80 28.84 -1.11
C GLY A 47 -5.18 27.73 -0.12
N SER A 48 -6.23 28.00 0.66
CA SER A 48 -6.72 27.15 1.74
C SER A 48 -7.20 25.77 1.28
N VAL A 49 -7.74 25.66 0.06
CA VAL A 49 -8.12 24.36 -0.54
C VAL A 49 -6.90 23.46 -0.69
N GLY A 50 -5.78 23.99 -1.21
CA GLY A 50 -4.54 23.25 -1.34
C GLY A 50 -3.93 22.86 0.00
N ASP A 51 -4.04 23.71 1.02
CA ASP A 51 -3.62 23.38 2.39
C ASP A 51 -4.41 22.20 2.96
N GLU A 52 -5.73 22.18 2.75
CA GLU A 52 -6.57 21.07 3.19
C GLU A 52 -6.21 19.76 2.46
N ILE A 53 -5.90 19.82 1.15
CA ILE A 53 -5.40 18.64 0.41
C ILE A 53 -4.10 18.15 1.03
N ARG A 54 -3.13 19.02 1.29
CA ARG A 54 -1.83 18.64 1.87
C ARG A 54 -1.99 18.04 3.26
N LYS A 55 -2.86 18.60 4.09
CA LYS A 55 -3.16 18.09 5.44
C LYS A 55 -3.62 16.63 5.43
N TYR A 56 -4.47 16.23 4.48
CA TYR A 56 -4.96 14.85 4.40
C TYR A 56 -4.08 13.93 3.57
N PHE A 57 -3.70 14.34 2.36
CA PHE A 57 -3.03 13.45 1.39
C PHE A 57 -1.50 13.47 1.51
N ALA A 58 -0.93 14.50 2.15
CA ALA A 58 0.49 14.57 2.52
C ALA A 58 0.69 14.64 4.05
N GLY A 59 -0.34 14.24 4.82
CA GLY A 59 -0.22 14.07 6.27
C GLY A 59 0.74 12.92 6.63
N PRO A 60 1.21 12.87 7.88
CA PRO A 60 2.18 11.86 8.32
C PRO A 60 1.59 10.45 8.26
N VAL A 61 2.39 9.47 7.83
CA VAL A 61 2.04 8.05 7.95
C VAL A 61 2.11 7.64 9.41
N GLU A 62 1.01 7.12 9.91
CA GLU A 62 0.91 6.58 11.25
C GLU A 62 1.88 5.41 11.47
N GLY A 63 2.52 5.38 12.64
CA GLY A 63 3.45 4.32 13.04
C GLY A 63 4.89 4.53 12.57
N LEU A 64 5.18 5.62 11.86
CA LEU A 64 6.55 6.02 11.58
C LEU A 64 7.11 6.92 12.68
N PRO A 65 8.38 6.72 13.09
CA PRO A 65 9.03 7.57 14.09
C PRO A 65 9.33 8.99 13.57
N ASN A 66 9.48 9.14 12.25
CA ASN A 66 9.64 10.44 11.59
C ASN A 66 8.44 10.71 10.70
N GLU A 67 8.01 11.98 10.62
CA GLU A 67 6.92 12.38 9.75
C GLU A 67 7.30 12.20 8.27
N GLU A 68 6.58 11.32 7.58
CA GLU A 68 6.69 11.11 6.14
C GLU A 68 5.29 11.14 5.52
N PRO A 69 5.08 11.79 4.37
CA PRO A 69 3.76 12.00 3.80
C PRO A 69 3.16 10.72 3.23
N ILE A 70 1.85 10.47 3.44
CA ILE A 70 1.13 9.30 2.89
C ILE A 70 1.35 9.14 1.38
N PHE A 71 1.25 10.24 0.63
CA PHE A 71 1.54 10.25 -0.81
C PHE A 71 2.61 11.26 -1.19
N SER A 72 3.38 10.91 -2.21
CA SER A 72 4.26 11.85 -2.92
C SER A 72 3.41 12.61 -3.95
N ILE A 73 3.03 13.84 -3.62
CA ILE A 73 2.12 14.65 -4.42
C ILE A 73 2.85 15.32 -5.59
N HIS A 74 2.28 15.20 -6.78
CA HIS A 74 2.64 15.98 -7.97
C HIS A 74 1.41 16.77 -8.42
N GLN A 75 1.44 18.10 -8.26
CA GLN A 75 0.35 18.98 -8.67
C GLN A 75 0.46 19.34 -10.16
N MET A 76 -0.69 19.47 -10.83
CA MET A 76 -0.79 20.06 -12.16
C MET A 76 -2.12 20.81 -12.34
N PRO A 77 -2.16 21.87 -13.16
CA PRO A 77 -3.41 22.53 -13.51
C PRO A 77 -4.27 21.68 -14.47
N PRO A 78 -5.60 21.86 -14.51
CA PRO A 78 -6.49 21.08 -15.38
C PRO A 78 -6.13 21.16 -16.87
N SER A 79 -5.60 22.29 -17.33
CA SER A 79 -5.17 22.49 -18.72
C SER A 79 -4.01 21.59 -19.14
N VAL A 80 -3.23 21.09 -18.17
CA VAL A 80 -2.11 20.15 -18.38
C VAL A 80 -2.57 18.71 -18.24
N PHE A 81 -3.77 18.45 -17.70
CA PHE A 81 -4.31 17.10 -17.51
C PHE A 81 -4.87 16.51 -18.81
N THR A 82 -3.97 16.23 -19.76
CA THR A 82 -4.26 15.72 -21.10
C THR A 82 -3.31 14.57 -21.47
N ASP A 83 -3.79 13.67 -22.35
CA ASP A 83 -3.00 12.57 -22.92
C ASP A 83 -2.17 11.81 -21.85
N MET A 84 -0.84 11.90 -21.93
CA MET A 84 0.11 11.20 -21.08
C MET A 84 -0.02 11.52 -19.60
N THR A 85 -0.39 12.74 -19.20
CA THR A 85 -0.48 13.09 -17.78
C THR A 85 -1.66 12.41 -17.09
N ARG A 86 -2.60 11.87 -17.87
CA ARG A 86 -3.74 11.11 -17.36
C ARG A 86 -3.39 9.66 -16.99
N SER A 87 -2.15 9.22 -17.23
CA SER A 87 -1.75 7.84 -16.95
C SER A 87 -1.41 7.55 -15.48
N SER A 88 -1.45 8.55 -14.59
CA SER A 88 -1.11 8.33 -13.18
C SER A 88 -2.06 7.33 -12.52
N ARG A 89 -1.53 6.38 -11.73
CA ARG A 89 -2.35 5.36 -11.03
C ARG A 89 -3.40 5.95 -10.11
N ASN A 90 -3.02 6.94 -9.32
CA ASN A 90 -3.94 7.65 -8.44
C ASN A 90 -3.98 9.12 -8.84
N VAL A 91 -5.18 9.63 -9.04
CA VAL A 91 -5.44 11.02 -9.43
C VAL A 91 -6.50 11.60 -8.51
N LEU A 92 -6.24 12.77 -7.95
CA LEU A 92 -7.22 13.58 -7.24
C LEU A 92 -7.52 14.83 -8.07
N LEU A 93 -8.71 14.90 -8.67
CA LEU A 93 -9.22 16.06 -9.39
C LEU A 93 -10.07 16.91 -8.45
N VAL A 94 -9.66 18.16 -8.22
CA VAL A 94 -10.39 19.12 -7.38
C VAL A 94 -10.67 20.36 -8.21
N GLN A 95 -11.95 20.71 -8.37
CA GLN A 95 -12.36 21.83 -9.21
C GLN A 95 -13.61 22.53 -8.69
N LYS A 96 -13.74 23.82 -8.98
CA LYS A 96 -15.01 24.52 -8.80
C LYS A 96 -16.03 24.04 -9.83
N ASP A 97 -17.25 23.80 -9.38
CA ASP A 97 -18.37 23.38 -10.24
C ASP A 97 -19.68 23.82 -9.58
N SER A 98 -20.71 24.03 -10.39
CA SER A 98 -22.09 24.35 -9.96
C SER A 98 -22.75 23.23 -9.13
N VAL A 99 -22.22 22.01 -9.23
CA VAL A 99 -22.70 20.83 -8.52
C VAL A 99 -21.61 20.36 -7.57
N ALA A 100 -21.87 20.47 -6.26
CA ALA A 100 -20.99 19.95 -5.23
C ALA A 100 -21.11 18.42 -5.14
N GLY A 101 -20.00 17.74 -4.85
CA GLY A 101 -19.99 16.32 -4.61
C GLY A 101 -18.60 15.69 -4.74
N ALA A 102 -18.47 14.48 -4.22
CA ALA A 102 -17.26 13.69 -4.33
C ALA A 102 -17.55 12.27 -4.81
N THR A 103 -16.65 11.72 -5.61
CA THR A 103 -16.75 10.34 -6.08
C THR A 103 -15.37 9.77 -6.39
N VAL A 104 -15.27 8.44 -6.41
CA VAL A 104 -14.08 7.75 -6.92
C VAL A 104 -14.52 6.94 -8.14
N ARG A 105 -13.75 7.05 -9.21
CA ARG A 105 -13.95 6.33 -10.47
C ARG A 105 -12.75 5.44 -10.74
N ASP A 106 -13.04 4.29 -11.32
CA ASP A 106 -12.03 3.31 -11.70
C ASP A 106 -11.74 3.43 -13.19
N ASP A 107 -10.46 3.27 -13.55
CA ASP A 107 -10.03 3.07 -14.93
C ASP A 107 -10.61 4.09 -15.92
N MET A 108 -10.57 5.37 -15.57
CA MET A 108 -11.11 6.43 -16.45
C MET A 108 -10.20 6.71 -17.65
N PHE A 109 -8.89 6.68 -17.43
CA PHE A 109 -7.89 7.05 -18.44
C PHE A 109 -6.73 6.06 -18.56
N ALA A 110 -6.48 5.23 -17.55
CA ALA A 110 -5.44 4.20 -17.55
C ALA A 110 -5.83 3.03 -16.64
N LYS A 111 -5.10 1.91 -16.68
CA LYS A 111 -5.38 0.72 -15.84
C LYS A 111 -4.14 0.19 -15.11
N PRO A 112 -4.27 -0.23 -13.83
CA PRO A 112 -5.36 0.11 -12.92
C PRO A 112 -5.29 1.60 -12.53
N GLN A 113 -6.41 2.30 -12.46
CA GLN A 113 -6.45 3.70 -12.01
C GLN A 113 -7.59 3.95 -11.02
N LYS A 114 -7.30 4.76 -9.99
CA LYS A 114 -8.31 5.40 -9.15
C LYS A 114 -8.30 6.92 -9.37
N LEU A 115 -9.44 7.46 -9.77
CA LEU A 115 -9.67 8.90 -9.93
C LEU A 115 -10.65 9.38 -8.85
N GLY A 116 -10.15 10.03 -7.81
CA GLY A 116 -10.97 10.78 -6.86
C GLY A 116 -11.34 12.14 -7.47
N VAL A 117 -12.62 12.47 -7.51
CA VAL A 117 -13.12 13.76 -8.00
C VAL A 117 -13.83 14.46 -6.86
N ILE A 118 -13.44 15.70 -6.56
CA ILE A 118 -14.08 16.58 -5.57
C ILE A 118 -14.50 17.87 -6.27
N ARG A 119 -15.77 18.23 -6.11
CA ARG A 119 -16.38 19.44 -6.69
C ARG A 119 -17.11 20.25 -5.64
N GLY A 120 -17.10 21.56 -5.79
CA GLY A 120 -17.78 22.52 -4.90
C GLY A 120 -17.96 23.88 -5.55
N ASN A 121 -18.94 24.66 -5.09
CA ASN A 121 -19.22 25.98 -5.65
C ASN A 121 -18.22 27.03 -5.15
N THR A 122 -17.81 26.89 -3.89
CA THR A 122 -16.92 27.81 -3.18
C THR A 122 -15.70 27.07 -2.63
N ASP A 123 -14.69 27.82 -2.18
CA ASP A 123 -13.51 27.24 -1.52
C ASP A 123 -13.92 26.50 -0.23
N ASP A 124 -14.87 27.05 0.53
CA ASP A 124 -15.40 26.43 1.74
C ASP A 124 -16.13 25.09 1.45
N ASP A 125 -16.87 25.02 0.35
CA ASP A 125 -17.53 23.78 -0.06
C ASP A 125 -16.50 22.70 -0.42
N LEU A 126 -15.42 23.09 -1.11
CA LEU A 126 -14.32 22.19 -1.45
C LEU A 126 -13.61 21.69 -0.19
N ILE A 127 -13.32 22.58 0.77
CA ILE A 127 -12.67 22.22 2.03
C ILE A 127 -13.53 21.21 2.81
N LYS A 128 -14.85 21.46 2.94
CA LYS A 128 -15.77 20.53 3.61
C LYS A 128 -15.82 19.18 2.91
N ALA A 129 -15.87 19.17 1.57
CA ALA A 129 -15.87 17.93 0.81
C ALA A 129 -14.53 17.17 0.96
N ILE A 130 -13.39 17.86 0.99
CA ILE A 130 -12.09 17.23 1.28
C ILE A 130 -12.12 16.58 2.67
N GLN A 131 -12.56 17.31 3.70
CA GLN A 131 -12.63 16.80 5.08
C GLN A 131 -13.50 15.55 5.21
N GLU A 132 -14.66 15.55 4.55
CA GLU A 132 -15.61 14.44 4.59
C GLU A 132 -15.12 13.22 3.81
N PHE A 133 -14.58 13.42 2.60
CA PHE A 133 -14.32 12.33 1.66
C PHE A 133 -12.86 11.86 1.60
N ALA A 134 -11.90 12.66 2.07
CA ALA A 134 -10.48 12.29 2.02
C ALA A 134 -10.18 10.92 2.67
N PRO A 135 -10.71 10.56 3.86
CA PRO A 135 -10.42 9.25 4.45
C PRO A 135 -10.77 8.08 3.52
N LYS A 136 -11.95 8.15 2.88
CA LYS A 136 -12.40 7.12 1.93
C LYS A 136 -11.56 7.09 0.65
N ILE A 137 -11.21 8.25 0.10
CA ILE A 137 -10.39 8.34 -1.12
C ILE A 137 -8.98 7.80 -0.85
N ILE A 138 -8.36 8.20 0.27
CA ILE A 138 -7.04 7.73 0.70
C ILE A 138 -7.06 6.21 0.85
N GLN A 139 -8.07 5.64 1.51
CA GLN A 139 -8.21 4.20 1.64
C GLN A 139 -8.21 3.50 0.27
N GLN A 140 -9.05 3.95 -0.68
CA GLN A 140 -9.13 3.34 -2.01
C GLN A 140 -7.83 3.50 -2.83
N PHE A 141 -7.12 4.61 -2.67
CA PHE A 141 -5.81 4.81 -3.30
C PHE A 141 -4.76 3.88 -2.70
N LYS A 142 -4.72 3.72 -1.37
CA LYS A 142 -3.79 2.79 -0.70
C LYS A 142 -4.06 1.34 -1.11
N GLU A 143 -5.32 0.92 -1.19
CA GLU A 143 -5.71 -0.42 -1.67
C GLU A 143 -5.23 -0.65 -3.12
N ASN A 144 -5.38 0.35 -3.99
CA ASN A 144 -4.87 0.29 -5.37
C ASN A 144 -3.33 0.19 -5.42
N GLU A 145 -2.62 0.93 -4.56
CA GLU A 145 -1.16 0.85 -4.46
C GLU A 145 -0.69 -0.50 -3.90
N VAL A 146 -1.40 -1.10 -2.94
CA VAL A 146 -1.07 -2.43 -2.40
C VAL A 146 -1.22 -3.48 -3.50
N ALA A 147 -2.32 -3.45 -4.25
CA ALA A 147 -2.55 -4.37 -5.36
C ALA A 147 -1.47 -4.26 -6.45
N GLU A 148 -1.09 -3.03 -6.81
CA GLU A 148 0.00 -2.79 -7.77
C GLU A 148 1.36 -3.26 -7.21
N ASN A 149 1.65 -2.99 -5.94
CA ASN A 149 2.91 -3.40 -5.35
C ASN A 149 3.02 -4.93 -5.28
N GLN A 150 1.95 -5.63 -4.90
CA GLN A 150 1.87 -7.10 -4.98
C GLN A 150 2.04 -7.60 -6.42
N ARG A 151 1.47 -6.93 -7.43
CA ARG A 151 1.69 -7.27 -8.84
C ARG A 151 3.16 -7.14 -9.23
N ARG A 152 3.85 -6.09 -8.80
CA ARG A 152 5.29 -5.89 -9.04
C ARG A 152 6.14 -6.94 -8.35
N ILE A 153 5.79 -7.32 -7.12
CA ILE A 153 6.46 -8.39 -6.38
C ILE A 153 6.42 -9.71 -7.17
N ARG A 154 5.27 -10.04 -7.77
CA ARG A 154 5.09 -11.26 -8.58
C ARG A 154 5.95 -11.35 -9.84
N ILE A 155 6.61 -10.27 -10.26
CA ILE A 155 7.53 -10.28 -11.42
C ILE A 155 8.76 -11.14 -11.12
N SER A 156 9.29 -11.06 -9.90
CA SER A 156 10.46 -11.82 -9.47
C SER A 156 10.34 -12.16 -7.99
N THR A 157 9.70 -13.29 -7.72
CA THR A 157 9.50 -13.77 -6.36
C THR A 157 10.69 -14.58 -5.86
N ASN A 158 10.87 -14.61 -4.54
CA ASN A 158 11.74 -15.60 -3.93
C ASN A 158 11.17 -17.03 -4.13
N LYS A 159 12.00 -18.04 -3.88
CA LYS A 159 11.68 -19.46 -4.10
C LYS A 159 11.66 -20.28 -2.80
N GLU A 160 11.51 -19.59 -1.68
CA GLU A 160 11.45 -20.21 -0.36
C GLU A 160 10.18 -21.06 -0.22
N THR A 161 10.29 -22.25 0.38
CA THR A 161 9.16 -23.18 0.62
C THR A 161 8.93 -23.49 2.09
N ALA A 162 9.86 -23.13 2.98
CA ALA A 162 9.81 -23.48 4.39
C ALA A 162 8.59 -22.91 5.13
N LEU A 163 8.07 -21.75 4.71
CA LEU A 163 6.83 -21.19 5.28
C LEU A 163 5.61 -22.07 4.97
N GLU A 164 5.52 -22.61 3.76
CA GLU A 164 4.43 -23.51 3.38
C GLU A 164 4.58 -24.84 4.13
N GLU A 165 5.80 -25.39 4.18
CA GLU A 165 6.08 -26.68 4.82
C GLU A 165 5.91 -26.67 6.34
N LYS A 166 6.24 -25.57 7.01
CA LYS A 166 6.24 -25.48 8.48
C LYS A 166 5.06 -24.72 9.04
N LEU A 167 4.66 -23.64 8.38
CA LEU A 167 3.58 -22.77 8.83
C LEU A 167 2.32 -22.88 7.97
N LYS A 168 2.28 -23.70 6.91
CA LYS A 168 1.11 -23.79 6.01
C LYS A 168 0.65 -22.42 5.48
N VAL A 169 1.61 -21.56 5.16
CA VAL A 169 1.34 -20.27 4.54
C VAL A 169 2.32 -19.97 3.42
N LYS A 170 1.84 -19.26 2.41
CA LYS A 170 2.65 -18.67 1.35
C LYS A 170 2.71 -17.17 1.51
N LEU A 171 3.89 -16.61 1.31
CA LEU A 171 4.11 -15.18 1.19
C LEU A 171 4.84 -14.90 -0.11
N SER A 172 4.21 -14.12 -0.99
CA SER A 172 4.89 -13.60 -2.18
C SER A 172 5.81 -12.46 -1.76
N MET A 173 7.13 -12.68 -1.88
CA MET A 173 8.16 -11.69 -1.55
C MET A 173 9.11 -11.49 -2.73
N PRO A 174 9.69 -10.30 -2.91
CA PRO A 174 10.78 -10.11 -3.87
C PRO A 174 11.91 -11.11 -3.68
N SER A 175 12.55 -11.53 -4.77
CA SER A 175 13.66 -12.51 -4.78
C SER A 175 14.87 -12.16 -3.92
N VAL A 176 14.97 -10.90 -3.48
CA VAL A 176 16.03 -10.39 -2.60
C VAL A 176 15.80 -10.65 -1.11
N TYR A 177 14.62 -11.14 -0.71
CA TYR A 177 14.35 -11.55 0.68
C TYR A 177 14.83 -12.99 0.93
N ASN A 178 15.56 -13.19 2.02
CA ASN A 178 16.14 -14.49 2.39
C ASN A 178 15.85 -14.82 3.87
N ILE A 179 15.62 -16.10 4.19
CA ILE A 179 15.57 -16.54 5.58
C ILE A 179 16.98 -16.41 6.19
N VAL A 180 17.11 -15.61 7.25
CA VAL A 180 18.36 -15.44 8.02
C VAL A 180 18.35 -16.21 9.33
N LYS A 181 17.16 -16.55 9.85
CA LYS A 181 17.00 -17.42 11.01
C LYS A 181 15.71 -18.22 10.91
N GLN A 182 15.80 -19.50 11.24
CA GLN A 182 14.65 -20.39 11.38
C GLN A 182 14.86 -21.25 12.63
N GLU A 183 13.91 -21.22 13.56
CA GLU A 183 13.95 -22.00 14.78
C GLU A 183 12.55 -22.43 15.19
N ASN A 184 12.27 -23.74 15.20
CA ASN A 184 10.92 -24.27 15.39
C ASN A 184 9.93 -23.63 14.40
N ASN A 185 8.93 -22.90 14.92
CA ASN A 185 7.91 -22.19 14.14
C ASN A 185 8.22 -20.69 14.00
N PHE A 186 9.41 -20.24 14.40
CA PHE A 186 9.89 -18.87 14.21
C PHE A 186 10.70 -18.75 12.92
N PHE A 187 10.39 -17.72 12.14
CA PHE A 187 11.08 -17.36 10.90
C PHE A 187 11.48 -15.90 10.96
N TRP A 188 12.72 -15.59 10.60
CA TRP A 188 13.19 -14.24 10.31
C TRP A 188 13.74 -14.19 8.90
N ILE A 189 13.11 -13.33 8.10
CA ILE A 189 13.39 -13.09 6.70
C ILE A 189 13.91 -11.67 6.57
N GLU A 190 15.00 -11.48 5.85
CA GLU A 190 15.66 -10.19 5.72
C GLU A 190 15.97 -9.86 4.26
N ARG A 191 15.85 -8.57 3.96
CA ARG A 191 16.38 -7.94 2.74
C ARG A 191 17.28 -6.78 3.13
N GLN A 192 18.46 -6.72 2.52
CA GLN A 192 19.36 -5.56 2.60
C GLN A 192 18.79 -4.38 1.80
N ILE A 193 18.80 -3.19 2.41
CA ILE A 193 18.36 -1.92 1.80
C ILE A 193 19.44 -0.85 2.01
N GLN A 194 19.23 0.34 1.44
CA GLN A 194 20.21 1.42 1.59
C GLN A 194 20.35 1.78 3.07
N ASN A 195 21.57 1.62 3.61
CA ASN A 195 21.92 1.90 4.99
C ASN A 195 21.09 1.12 6.02
N GLY A 196 20.66 -0.11 5.72
CA GLY A 196 19.80 -0.84 6.65
C GLY A 196 19.22 -2.16 6.15
N THR A 197 18.22 -2.66 6.86
CA THR A 197 17.50 -3.89 6.56
C THR A 197 15.98 -3.72 6.63
N SER A 198 15.28 -4.42 5.74
CA SER A 198 13.83 -4.63 5.78
C SER A 198 13.59 -6.07 6.20
N ASN A 199 12.79 -6.27 7.24
CA ASN A 199 12.68 -7.54 7.94
C ASN A 199 11.23 -7.98 8.01
N ILE A 200 11.02 -9.28 7.93
CA ILE A 200 9.76 -9.94 8.22
C ILE A 200 10.04 -11.04 9.23
N ILE A 201 9.22 -11.12 10.28
CA ILE A 201 9.19 -12.27 11.17
C ILE A 201 7.81 -12.93 11.16
N LEU A 202 7.80 -14.25 11.27
CA LEU A 202 6.58 -15.05 11.41
C LEU A 202 6.72 -16.02 12.56
N TYR A 203 5.66 -16.16 13.35
CA TYR A 203 5.58 -17.13 14.44
C TYR A 203 4.14 -17.42 14.84
N GLU A 204 3.95 -18.44 15.68
CA GLU A 204 2.65 -18.86 16.16
C GLU A 204 2.43 -18.49 17.62
N MET A 205 1.18 -18.20 17.98
CA MET A 205 0.73 -18.02 19.35
C MET A 205 -0.56 -18.83 19.59
N PRO A 206 -0.91 -19.19 20.84
CA PRO A 206 -2.18 -19.85 21.14
C PRO A 206 -3.39 -19.00 20.70
N LEU A 207 -4.44 -19.63 20.17
CA LEU A 207 -5.61 -18.96 19.58
C LEU A 207 -6.24 -17.87 20.46
N ASN A 208 -6.29 -18.10 21.78
CA ASN A 208 -6.93 -17.19 22.75
C ASN A 208 -5.92 -16.40 23.60
N SER A 209 -4.70 -16.20 23.09
CA SER A 209 -3.63 -15.54 23.86
C SER A 209 -3.69 -14.01 23.88
N ILE A 210 -4.51 -13.39 23.02
CA ILE A 210 -4.71 -11.94 22.99
C ILE A 210 -6.12 -11.60 23.48
N PRO A 211 -6.27 -10.83 24.57
CA PRO A 211 -7.57 -10.45 25.10
C PRO A 211 -8.24 -9.35 24.27
N GLU A 212 -9.57 -9.26 24.35
CA GLU A 212 -10.38 -8.20 23.71
C GLU A 212 -10.65 -7.00 24.63
N ASP A 213 -10.13 -7.01 25.85
CA ASP A 213 -10.36 -5.97 26.86
C ASP A 213 -9.28 -4.88 26.87
N SER A 214 -9.29 -4.02 27.91
CA SER A 214 -8.34 -2.91 28.08
C SER A 214 -6.87 -3.34 28.17
N THR A 215 -6.57 -4.62 28.41
CA THR A 215 -5.21 -5.16 28.51
C THR A 215 -4.63 -5.64 27.17
N ARG A 216 -5.39 -5.52 26.08
CA ARG A 216 -5.00 -5.94 24.72
C ARG A 216 -3.66 -5.35 24.28
N VAL A 217 -3.48 -4.04 24.42
CA VAL A 217 -2.26 -3.33 23.99
C VAL A 217 -1.04 -3.83 24.78
N GLU A 218 -1.16 -3.91 26.11
CA GLU A 218 -0.09 -4.39 26.98
C GLU A 218 0.29 -5.85 26.67
N THR A 219 -0.69 -6.70 26.37
CA THR A 219 -0.46 -8.10 26.01
C THR A 219 0.30 -8.21 24.68
N ILE A 220 -0.04 -7.39 23.69
CA ILE A 220 0.67 -7.34 22.40
C ILE A 220 2.12 -6.89 22.61
N VAL A 221 2.37 -5.87 23.43
CA VAL A 221 3.74 -5.43 23.77
C VAL A 221 4.53 -6.54 24.45
N LYS A 222 3.96 -7.19 25.47
CA LYS A 222 4.59 -8.33 26.17
C LYS A 222 4.92 -9.50 25.25
N MET A 223 4.01 -9.83 24.33
CA MET A 223 4.25 -10.85 23.31
C MET A 223 5.45 -10.48 22.43
N ARG A 224 5.46 -9.26 21.87
CA ARG A 224 6.53 -8.79 20.98
C ARG A 224 7.89 -8.80 21.68
N ASP A 225 7.96 -8.25 22.89
CA ASP A 225 9.20 -8.15 23.66
C ASP A 225 9.75 -9.54 24.03
N SER A 226 8.88 -10.50 24.33
CA SER A 226 9.26 -11.91 24.57
C SER A 226 9.85 -12.59 23.33
N ILE A 227 9.28 -12.31 22.15
CA ILE A 227 9.81 -12.81 20.88
C ILE A 227 11.13 -12.15 20.54
N GLY A 228 11.25 -10.83 20.75
CA GLY A 228 12.50 -10.08 20.56
C GLY A 228 13.62 -10.59 21.45
N GLU A 229 13.36 -10.79 22.75
CA GLU A 229 14.33 -11.33 23.71
C GLU A 229 14.86 -12.71 23.31
N ARG A 230 13.98 -13.60 22.85
CA ARG A 230 14.37 -14.95 22.48
C ARG A 230 15.06 -15.02 21.11
N TYR A 231 14.56 -14.29 20.13
CA TYR A 231 14.90 -14.55 18.73
C TYR A 231 15.70 -13.44 18.04
N ILE A 232 15.66 -12.20 18.54
CA ILE A 232 16.26 -11.02 17.90
C ILE A 232 17.24 -10.34 18.86
N PRO A 233 18.44 -10.92 19.05
CA PRO A 233 19.43 -10.38 19.96
C PRO A 233 20.02 -9.07 19.44
N GLY A 234 20.42 -8.22 20.37
CA GLY A 234 21.26 -7.05 20.12
C GLY A 234 22.73 -7.43 19.99
N ARG A 235 23.60 -6.40 20.03
CA ARG A 235 25.04 -6.57 19.83
C ARG A 235 25.75 -7.25 21.01
N GLU A 236 25.21 -7.09 22.20
CA GLU A 236 25.79 -7.58 23.46
C GLU A 236 24.74 -8.40 24.24
N GLU A 237 25.22 -9.23 25.16
CA GLU A 237 24.34 -10.02 26.03
C GLU A 237 23.39 -9.11 26.83
N GLY A 238 22.12 -9.49 26.90
CA GLY A 238 21.08 -8.70 27.56
C GLY A 238 20.47 -7.58 26.69
N MET A 239 21.05 -7.28 25.52
CA MET A 239 20.42 -6.43 24.51
C MET A 239 19.55 -7.27 23.58
N TYR A 240 18.34 -6.80 23.30
CA TYR A 240 17.40 -7.46 22.39
C TYR A 240 16.34 -6.47 21.92
N MET A 241 15.65 -6.81 20.84
CA MET A 241 14.55 -6.00 20.34
C MET A 241 13.39 -5.96 21.34
N ILE A 242 12.88 -4.76 21.59
CA ILE A 242 11.67 -4.49 22.36
C ILE A 242 10.80 -3.47 21.61
N THR A 243 9.54 -3.37 22.01
CA THR A 243 8.69 -2.24 21.64
C THR A 243 9.17 -0.98 22.36
N GLU A 244 9.17 0.17 21.68
CA GLU A 244 9.57 1.45 22.27
C GLU A 244 8.76 1.75 23.55
N LYS A 245 9.45 2.13 24.64
CA LYS A 245 8.79 2.40 25.93
C LYS A 245 8.11 3.77 26.00
N GLY A 246 8.53 4.71 25.17
CA GLY A 246 8.05 6.10 25.19
C GLY A 246 6.61 6.25 24.68
N PHE A 247 6.18 5.40 23.76
CA PHE A 247 4.88 5.49 23.10
C PHE A 247 4.25 4.11 22.91
N ALA A 248 3.00 3.98 23.34
CA ALA A 248 2.24 2.76 23.10
C ALA A 248 1.92 2.60 21.60
N PRO A 249 1.99 1.38 21.05
CA PRO A 249 1.62 1.15 19.67
C PRO A 249 0.12 1.36 19.46
N SER A 250 -0.25 1.85 18.28
CA SER A 250 -1.63 1.87 17.82
C SER A 250 -2.09 0.44 17.54
N VAL A 251 -3.34 0.11 17.90
CA VAL A 251 -3.94 -1.22 17.70
C VAL A 251 -5.32 -1.08 17.08
N TYR A 252 -5.54 -1.83 16.01
CA TYR A 252 -6.76 -1.79 15.19
C TYR A 252 -7.27 -3.20 14.91
N ASP A 253 -8.58 -3.32 14.77
CA ASP A 253 -9.16 -4.52 14.18
C ASP A 253 -8.91 -4.50 12.67
N ALA A 254 -8.57 -5.66 12.11
CA ALA A 254 -8.18 -5.80 10.71
C ALA A 254 -8.76 -7.10 10.12
N LYS A 255 -8.57 -7.24 8.80
CA LYS A 255 -8.89 -8.46 8.06
C LYS A 255 -7.73 -8.79 7.14
N ILE A 256 -7.21 -10.02 7.22
CA ILE A 256 -6.14 -10.51 6.37
C ILE A 256 -6.60 -11.82 5.74
N SER A 257 -6.63 -11.90 4.41
CA SER A 257 -7.05 -13.08 3.66
C SER A 257 -8.39 -13.64 4.15
N ASP A 258 -9.35 -12.72 4.30
CA ASP A 258 -10.69 -12.93 4.82
C ASP A 258 -10.82 -13.46 6.26
N ARG A 259 -9.73 -13.52 7.01
CA ARG A 259 -9.69 -13.91 8.43
C ARG A 259 -9.67 -12.69 9.34
N ILE A 260 -10.24 -12.84 10.53
CA ILE A 260 -10.16 -11.83 11.60
C ILE A 260 -8.69 -11.64 11.95
N ALA A 261 -8.26 -10.40 12.07
CA ALA A 261 -6.90 -10.06 12.44
C ALA A 261 -6.86 -8.83 13.35
N ILE A 262 -5.74 -8.67 14.04
CA ILE A 262 -5.39 -7.44 14.76
C ILE A 262 -4.19 -6.83 14.05
N GLU A 263 -4.27 -5.54 13.73
CA GLU A 263 -3.15 -4.75 13.23
C GLU A 263 -2.57 -3.94 14.38
N SER A 264 -1.25 -3.92 14.53
CA SER A 264 -0.56 -2.96 15.38
C SER A 264 0.61 -2.27 14.70
N LYS A 265 0.82 -1.00 15.02
CA LYS A 265 1.88 -0.15 14.47
C LYS A 265 2.59 0.60 15.58
N GLY A 266 3.89 0.76 15.45
CA GLY A 266 4.67 1.55 16.39
C GLY A 266 6.16 1.50 16.09
N THR A 267 6.95 1.82 17.10
CA THR A 267 8.41 1.81 17.01
C THR A 267 8.96 0.63 17.82
N TRP A 268 9.95 -0.06 17.28
CA TRP A 268 10.80 -0.99 18.03
C TRP A 268 12.11 -0.29 18.37
N GLU A 269 12.73 -0.70 19.48
CA GLU A 269 14.09 -0.30 19.86
C GLU A 269 14.89 -1.51 20.32
N VAL A 270 16.22 -1.39 20.34
CA VAL A 270 17.06 -2.37 21.05
C VAL A 270 17.20 -1.91 22.49
N LYS A 271 16.83 -2.77 23.43
CA LYS A 271 17.01 -2.53 24.85
C LYS A 271 18.46 -2.16 25.13
N ASP A 272 18.64 -1.05 25.84
CA ASP A 272 19.94 -0.50 26.25
C ASP A 272 20.88 -0.12 25.08
N PHE A 273 20.35 0.11 23.87
CA PHE A 273 21.13 0.55 22.70
C PHE A 273 20.35 1.51 21.77
N LEU A 274 21.03 2.51 21.19
CA LEU A 274 20.41 3.50 20.31
C LEU A 274 20.18 2.96 18.89
N MET A 275 19.26 2.02 18.76
CA MET A 275 18.80 1.45 17.50
C MET A 275 17.29 1.31 17.55
N ALA A 276 16.59 1.90 16.59
CA ALA A 276 15.14 1.89 16.55
C ALA A 276 14.61 1.98 15.11
N GLY A 277 13.34 1.65 14.94
CA GLY A 277 12.65 1.77 13.66
C GLY A 277 11.16 1.48 13.75
N PRO A 278 10.39 1.72 12.69
CA PRO A 278 8.98 1.40 12.63
C PRO A 278 8.77 -0.11 12.49
N PHE A 279 7.64 -0.58 13.01
CA PHE A 279 7.07 -1.89 12.74
C PHE A 279 5.59 -1.81 12.36
N LEU A 280 5.13 -2.85 11.67
CA LEU A 280 3.74 -3.18 11.41
C LEU A 280 3.55 -4.66 11.72
N ASN A 281 2.53 -5.00 12.49
CA ASN A 281 2.27 -6.34 12.96
C ASN A 281 0.82 -6.75 12.69
N TYR A 282 0.63 -7.95 12.17
CA TYR A 282 -0.66 -8.60 11.99
C TYR A 282 -0.72 -9.87 12.82
N ILE A 283 -1.73 -9.97 13.69
CA ILE A 283 -2.06 -11.18 14.44
C ILE A 283 -3.32 -11.76 13.80
N VAL A 284 -3.18 -12.81 13.00
CA VAL A 284 -4.27 -13.38 12.19
C VAL A 284 -4.82 -14.63 12.86
N GLU A 285 -6.14 -14.70 12.99
CA GLU A 285 -6.81 -15.86 13.55
C GLU A 285 -6.79 -17.03 12.55
N ASP A 286 -6.13 -18.13 12.92
CA ASP A 286 -6.01 -19.34 12.11
C ASP A 286 -6.68 -20.54 12.79
N LYS A 287 -8.02 -20.48 12.87
CA LYS A 287 -8.88 -21.52 13.47
C LYS A 287 -8.58 -22.94 12.95
N PRO A 288 -8.41 -23.19 11.63
CA PRO A 288 -8.10 -24.53 11.14
C PRO A 288 -6.84 -25.17 11.75
N ASN A 289 -5.84 -24.35 12.12
CA ASN A 289 -4.61 -24.81 12.76
C ASN A 289 -4.58 -24.52 14.28
N ASN A 290 -5.71 -24.09 14.88
CA ASN A 290 -5.86 -23.77 16.29
C ASN A 290 -4.76 -22.82 16.86
N ARG A 291 -4.43 -21.78 16.09
CA ARG A 291 -3.36 -20.82 16.43
C ARG A 291 -3.72 -19.39 16.02
N LEU A 292 -2.99 -18.44 16.57
CA LEU A 292 -2.78 -17.13 15.95
C LEU A 292 -1.50 -17.21 15.13
N LEU A 293 -1.55 -16.80 13.86
CA LEU A 293 -0.37 -16.55 13.06
C LEU A 293 0.02 -15.08 13.25
N VAL A 294 1.20 -14.83 13.81
CA VAL A 294 1.74 -13.48 13.93
C VAL A 294 2.73 -13.25 12.80
N MET A 295 2.53 -12.16 12.06
CA MET A 295 3.42 -11.71 11.01
C MET A 295 3.76 -10.25 11.24
N GLU A 296 5.04 -9.95 11.33
CA GLU A 296 5.50 -8.59 11.58
C GLU A 296 6.52 -8.19 10.53
N GLY A 297 6.41 -6.96 10.04
CA GLY A 297 7.40 -6.30 9.22
C GLY A 297 8.02 -5.14 9.99
N PHE A 298 9.34 -5.03 9.99
CA PHE A 298 10.04 -3.92 10.61
C PHE A 298 11.27 -3.48 9.80
N VAL A 299 11.62 -2.21 9.90
CA VAL A 299 12.73 -1.61 9.13
C VAL A 299 13.76 -1.02 10.08
N PHE A 300 15.02 -1.39 9.90
CA PHE A 300 16.16 -0.64 10.40
C PHE A 300 16.79 0.11 9.24
N ALA A 301 16.71 1.44 9.19
CA ALA A 301 17.35 2.23 8.14
C ALA A 301 17.62 3.65 8.64
N PRO A 302 18.70 3.86 9.42
CA PRO A 302 19.07 5.19 9.87
C PRO A 302 19.22 6.15 8.68
N SER A 303 18.70 7.37 8.83
CA SER A 303 18.83 8.48 7.86
C SER A 303 18.15 8.28 6.48
N VAL A 304 17.30 7.27 6.32
CA VAL A 304 16.50 7.06 5.10
C VAL A 304 15.01 7.11 5.44
N ASN A 305 14.20 7.62 4.50
CA ASN A 305 12.73 7.56 4.56
C ASN A 305 12.26 6.11 4.53
N LYS A 306 11.36 5.75 5.44
CA LYS A 306 10.93 4.38 5.72
C LYS A 306 9.54 4.08 5.19
N ARG A 307 8.76 5.09 4.81
CA ARG A 307 7.38 4.93 4.31
C ARG A 307 7.28 3.85 3.24
N ASP A 308 8.11 3.93 2.20
CA ASP A 308 7.99 3.03 1.06
C ASP A 308 8.46 1.61 1.40
N TYR A 309 9.41 1.44 2.32
CA TYR A 309 9.79 0.13 2.85
C TYR A 309 8.69 -0.48 3.72
N MET A 310 8.11 0.32 4.62
CA MET A 310 6.97 -0.12 5.44
C MET A 310 5.75 -0.46 4.58
N PHE A 311 5.51 0.27 3.50
CA PHE A 311 4.45 -0.02 2.54
C PHE A 311 4.72 -1.31 1.76
N GLU A 312 5.98 -1.59 1.39
CA GLU A 312 6.37 -2.85 0.78
C GLU A 312 6.08 -4.03 1.72
N LEU A 313 6.49 -3.91 2.98
CA LEU A 313 6.20 -4.90 4.02
C LEU A 313 4.69 -5.08 4.21
N GLU A 314 3.92 -4.00 4.35
CA GLU A 314 2.45 -4.06 4.43
C GLU A 314 1.86 -4.85 3.26
N SER A 315 2.34 -4.59 2.03
CA SER A 315 1.86 -5.26 0.81
C SER A 315 2.18 -6.76 0.81
N ILE A 316 3.38 -7.14 1.27
CA ILE A 316 3.79 -8.54 1.41
C ILE A 316 2.90 -9.26 2.42
N LEU A 317 2.76 -8.70 3.64
CA LEU A 317 2.02 -9.35 4.73
C LEU A 317 0.52 -9.47 4.41
N LYS A 318 -0.07 -8.46 3.76
CA LYS A 318 -1.46 -8.52 3.25
C LYS A 318 -1.65 -9.53 2.12
N GLY A 319 -0.57 -9.98 1.48
CA GLY A 319 -0.59 -10.98 0.43
C GLY A 319 -0.40 -12.42 0.91
N VAL A 320 -0.51 -12.68 2.23
CA VAL A 320 -0.41 -14.04 2.76
C VAL A 320 -1.52 -14.95 2.24
N GLU A 321 -1.17 -16.17 1.87
CA GLU A 321 -2.14 -17.21 1.52
C GLU A 321 -2.02 -18.34 2.55
N PHE A 322 -3.14 -18.76 3.12
CA PHE A 322 -3.19 -19.92 4.02
C PHE A 322 -3.40 -21.17 3.18
N THR A 323 -2.52 -22.17 3.35
CA THR A 323 -2.60 -23.45 2.65
C THR A 323 -3.22 -24.52 3.56
N GLU A 324 -3.82 -25.54 2.96
CA GLU A 324 -4.41 -26.68 3.66
C GLU A 324 -3.34 -27.67 4.14
#